data_AF-A0A5S3PE47-F1
#
_entry.id   AF-A0A5S3PE47-F1
#
_cell.length_a   1.000
_cell.length_b   1.000
_cell.length_c   1.000
_cell.angle_alpha   90.00
_cell.angle_beta   90.00
_cell.angle_gamma   90.00
#
_symmetry.space_group_name_H-M   'P 1'
#
loop_
_entity.id
_entity.type
_entity.pdbx_description
1 polymer ?
#
loop_
_entity_poly.entity_id
_entity_poly.type
_entity_poly.pdbx_seq_one_letter_code
_entity_poly.pdbx_strand_id
1 'polypeptide(L)'
;MTNSIRPDRRATDSDEANTHVTTQRNASDIIIEELHRAACEGRTLTVWDLSLPTGLTMPEVFAAVRSLELDKTLSVDDDQSDPFGATVRLMASSSASDTDIRAA
;
A
#
# COMPACT_ATOMS: atom_id res chain seq x y z
N MET A 1 41.56 -18.54 49.11
CA MET A 1 41.74 -17.13 48.69
C MET A 1 42.00 -17.13 47.20
N THR A 2 41.00 -16.83 46.39
CA THR A 2 41.13 -16.75 44.93
C THR A 2 40.43 -15.47 44.46
N ASN A 3 41.23 -14.53 43.96
CA ASN A 3 40.79 -13.20 43.52
C ASN A 3 39.85 -13.30 42.31
N SER A 4 38.66 -12.72 42.43
CA SER A 4 37.78 -12.43 41.30
C SER A 4 38.34 -11.27 40.49
N ILE A 5 38.90 -11.59 39.31
CA ILE A 5 39.22 -10.60 38.27
C ILE A 5 37.94 -10.37 37.49
N ARG A 6 37.32 -9.18 37.62
CA ARG A 6 36.29 -8.70 36.68
C ARG A 6 37.00 -7.97 35.55
N PRO A 7 36.88 -8.40 34.28
CA PRO A 7 37.25 -7.55 33.16
C PRO A 7 36.08 -6.61 32.85
N ASP A 8 36.35 -5.35 33.19
CA ASP A 8 36.07 -4.10 32.49
C ASP A 8 35.05 -4.07 31.33
N ARG A 9 34.22 -3.03 31.38
CA ARG A 9 33.27 -2.62 30.34
C ARG A 9 34.02 -1.79 29.27
N ARG A 10 34.04 -2.26 28.03
CA ARG A 10 34.21 -1.41 26.82
C ARG A 10 33.50 -2.11 25.67
N ALA A 11 32.33 -1.62 25.29
CA ALA A 11 32.11 -0.61 24.26
C ALA A 11 32.14 -1.21 22.85
N THR A 12 30.96 -1.15 22.23
CA THR A 12 30.74 -0.96 20.80
C THR A 12 31.47 -1.91 19.87
N ASP A 13 30.83 -3.04 19.56
CA ASP A 13 30.55 -3.29 18.16
C ASP A 13 29.04 -3.17 17.99
N SER A 14 28.65 -2.02 17.43
CA SER A 14 27.39 -1.89 16.75
C SER A 14 27.47 -2.84 15.56
N ASP A 15 26.99 -4.07 15.74
CA ASP A 15 26.62 -4.88 14.59
C ASP A 15 25.50 -4.10 13.90
N GLU A 16 25.89 -3.37 12.85
CA GLU A 16 25.01 -2.95 11.78
C GLU A 16 24.19 -4.17 11.37
N ALA A 17 22.98 -4.28 11.92
CA ALA A 17 21.94 -5.12 11.37
C ALA A 17 21.54 -4.50 10.03
N ASN A 18 22.38 -4.75 9.03
CA ASN A 18 22.20 -4.37 7.66
C ASN A 18 20.92 -5.04 7.15
N THR A 19 19.91 -4.19 6.98
CA THR A 19 18.96 -4.20 5.86
C THR A 19 18.56 -5.58 5.34
N HIS A 20 17.50 -6.12 5.93
CA HIS A 20 16.49 -6.82 5.14
C HIS A 20 15.14 -6.20 5.46
N VAL A 21 14.93 -4.95 5.00
CA VAL A 21 13.58 -4.52 4.65
C VAL A 21 13.21 -5.33 3.42
N THR A 22 12.87 -6.60 3.64
CA THR A 22 12.01 -7.32 2.72
C THR A 22 10.71 -6.56 2.82
N THR A 23 10.50 -5.57 1.97
CA THR A 23 9.20 -4.91 1.86
C THR A 23 8.23 -6.02 1.45
N GLN A 24 7.62 -6.66 2.44
CA GLN A 24 6.49 -7.55 2.23
C GLN A 24 5.46 -6.67 1.56
N ARG A 25 5.30 -6.83 0.24
CA ARG A 25 4.30 -6.06 -0.51
C ARG A 25 2.96 -6.34 0.15
N ASN A 26 2.35 -5.30 0.71
CA ASN A 26 1.06 -5.43 1.33
C ASN A 26 0.02 -5.56 0.22
N ALA A 27 -1.08 -6.28 0.48
CA ALA A 27 -2.15 -6.46 -0.50
C ALA A 27 -2.64 -5.11 -1.11
N SER A 28 -2.67 -4.07 -0.29
CA SER A 28 -3.00 -2.70 -0.72
C SER A 28 -2.06 -2.15 -1.80
N ASP A 29 -0.74 -2.33 -1.65
CA ASP A 29 0.25 -1.83 -2.61
C ASP A 29 0.08 -2.53 -3.97
N ILE A 30 -0.18 -3.84 -3.93
CA ILE A 30 -0.42 -4.66 -5.13
C ILE A 30 -1.67 -4.19 -5.86
N ILE A 31 -2.76 -3.89 -5.12
CA ILE A 31 -4.00 -3.38 -5.71
C ILE A 31 -3.81 -1.99 -6.31
N ILE A 32 -3.07 -1.10 -5.65
CA ILE A 32 -2.77 0.24 -6.19
C ILE A 32 -2.00 0.13 -7.50
N GLU A 33 -0.95 -0.71 -7.54
CA GLU A 33 -0.16 -0.94 -8.76
C GLU A 33 -1.02 -1.47 -9.91
N GLU A 34 -1.93 -2.42 -9.62
CA GLU A 34 -2.84 -2.97 -10.62
C GLU A 34 -3.81 -1.92 -11.16
N LEU A 35 -4.45 -1.15 -10.26
CA LEU A 35 -5.39 -0.11 -10.65
C LEU A 35 -4.70 0.99 -11.46
N HIS A 36 -3.46 1.35 -11.10
CA HIS A 36 -2.67 2.30 -11.87
C HIS A 36 -2.35 1.77 -13.28
N ARG A 37 -1.92 0.51 -13.37
CA ARG A 37 -1.68 -0.15 -14.67
C ARG A 37 -2.93 -0.18 -15.54
N ALA A 38 -4.06 -0.60 -14.97
CA ALA A 38 -5.33 -0.63 -15.69
C ALA A 38 -5.76 0.77 -16.17
N ALA A 39 -5.58 1.80 -15.33
CA ALA A 39 -5.86 3.18 -15.70
C ALA A 39 -5.00 3.67 -16.87
N CYS A 40 -3.70 3.35 -16.89
CA CYS A 40 -2.80 3.65 -18.02
C CYS A 40 -3.23 2.97 -19.32
N GLU A 41 -3.86 1.79 -19.22
CA GLU A 41 -4.38 1.03 -20.36
C GLU A 41 -5.82 1.42 -20.74
N GLY A 42 -6.44 2.37 -20.03
CA GLY A 42 -7.83 2.78 -20.24
C GLY A 42 -8.86 1.72 -19.84
N ARG A 43 -8.48 0.77 -18.98
CA ARG A 43 -9.36 -0.29 -18.45
C ARG A 43 -9.96 0.13 -17.11
N THR A 44 -11.24 -0.19 -16.93
CA THR A 44 -11.92 -0.11 -15.63
C THR A 44 -11.99 -1.51 -15.04
N LEU A 45 -11.72 -1.64 -13.74
CA LEU A 45 -11.73 -2.92 -13.04
C LEU A 45 -12.84 -2.95 -11.99
N THR A 46 -13.47 -4.10 -11.82
CA THR A 46 -14.33 -4.38 -10.66
C THR A 46 -13.52 -4.97 -9.51
N VAL A 47 -14.13 -5.07 -8.33
CA VAL A 47 -13.53 -5.78 -7.19
C VAL A 47 -13.16 -7.23 -7.55
N TRP A 48 -13.96 -7.89 -8.38
CA TRP A 48 -13.74 -9.28 -8.80
C TRP A 48 -12.55 -9.43 -9.74
N ASP A 49 -12.39 -8.46 -10.65
CA ASP A 49 -11.32 -8.46 -11.64
C ASP A 49 -9.93 -8.33 -11.00
N LEU A 50 -9.85 -7.82 -9.77
CA LEU A 50 -8.57 -7.61 -9.08
C LEU A 50 -7.91 -8.91 -8.62
N SER A 51 -8.67 -9.98 -8.35
CA SER A 51 -8.10 -11.22 -7.78
C SER A 51 -7.11 -11.92 -8.72
N LEU A 52 -7.49 -12.07 -9.99
CA LEU A 52 -6.69 -12.79 -10.99
C LEU A 52 -5.33 -12.13 -11.30
N PRO A 53 -5.25 -10.83 -11.64
CA PRO A 53 -3.99 -10.19 -11.98
C PRO A 53 -3.08 -9.95 -10.77
N THR A 54 -3.65 -9.81 -9.57
CA THR A 54 -2.86 -9.59 -8.34
C THR A 54 -2.40 -10.89 -7.68
N GLY A 55 -3.03 -12.02 -8.00
CA GLY A 55 -2.80 -13.31 -7.34
C GLY A 55 -3.34 -13.38 -5.91
N LEU A 56 -4.09 -12.35 -5.47
CA LEU A 56 -4.71 -12.29 -4.16
C LEU A 56 -6.02 -13.08 -4.14
N THR A 57 -6.34 -13.67 -2.99
CA THR A 57 -7.65 -14.27 -2.77
C THR A 57 -8.74 -13.20 -2.66
N MET A 58 -9.99 -13.53 -2.99
CA MET A 58 -11.10 -12.57 -2.85
C MET A 58 -11.22 -11.94 -1.46
N PRO A 59 -11.02 -12.66 -0.33
CA PRO A 59 -11.01 -12.02 0.99
C PRO A 59 -9.88 -11.00 1.18
N GLU A 60 -8.69 -11.26 0.66
CA GLU A 60 -7.55 -10.33 0.73
C GLU A 60 -7.80 -9.09 -0.12
N VAL A 61 -8.32 -9.28 -1.34
CA VAL A 61 -8.75 -8.19 -2.22
C VAL A 61 -9.79 -7.33 -1.51
N PHE A 62 -10.84 -7.94 -0.95
CA PHE A 62 -11.90 -7.22 -0.28
C PHE A 62 -11.38 -6.43 0.93
N ALA A 63 -10.57 -7.06 1.78
CA ALA A 63 -9.99 -6.39 2.95
C ALA A 63 -9.10 -5.19 2.55
N ALA A 64 -8.28 -5.35 1.50
CA ALA A 64 -7.40 -4.30 1.02
C ALA A 64 -8.18 -3.16 0.34
N VAL A 65 -9.17 -3.47 -0.52
CA VAL A 65 -10.05 -2.46 -1.13
C VAL A 65 -10.77 -1.66 -0.06
N ARG A 66 -11.38 -2.30 0.94
CA ARG A 66 -12.08 -1.61 2.03
C ARG A 66 -11.15 -0.75 2.88
N SER A 67 -9.91 -1.19 3.09
CA SER A 67 -8.90 -0.39 3.80
C SER A 67 -8.52 0.85 3.00
N LEU A 68 -8.24 0.70 1.71
CA LEU A 68 -7.90 1.80 0.81
C LEU A 68 -9.06 2.79 0.59
N GLU A 69 -10.30 2.31 0.60
CA GLU A 69 -11.50 3.14 0.55
C GLU A 69 -11.66 3.98 1.82
N LEU A 70 -11.45 3.37 3.01
CA LEU A 70 -11.46 4.07 4.29
C LEU A 70 -10.40 5.18 4.35
N ASP A 71 -9.22 4.89 3.81
CA ASP A 71 -8.09 5.82 3.72
C ASP A 71 -8.24 6.84 2.58
N LYS A 72 -9.36 6.82 1.85
CA LYS A 72 -9.64 7.71 0.72
C LYS A 72 -8.55 7.67 -0.35
N THR A 73 -7.95 6.51 -0.57
CA THR A 73 -6.99 6.27 -1.65
C THR A 73 -7.69 5.82 -2.93
N LEU A 74 -8.81 5.11 -2.80
CA LEU A 74 -9.65 4.70 -3.92
C LEU A 74 -11.13 4.99 -3.65
N SER A 75 -11.94 4.97 -4.70
CA SER A 75 -13.39 4.93 -4.64
C SER A 75 -13.89 3.61 -5.21
N VAL A 76 -14.99 3.12 -4.63
CA VAL A 76 -15.79 2.04 -5.18
C VAL A 76 -17.13 2.66 -5.61
N ASP A 77 -17.43 2.56 -6.90
CA ASP A 77 -18.64 3.09 -7.49
C ASP A 77 -19.54 1.92 -7.90
N ASP A 78 -20.63 1.76 -7.16
CA ASP A 78 -21.61 0.70 -7.39
C ASP A 78 -22.48 1.01 -8.63
N ASP A 79 -22.62 0.03 -9.52
CA ASP A 79 -23.63 0.06 -10.57
C ASP A 79 -24.94 -0.51 -10.02
N GLN A 80 -25.98 0.33 -9.89
CA GLN A 80 -27.28 -0.12 -9.39
C GLN A 80 -27.98 -1.13 -10.32
N SER A 81 -27.55 -1.23 -11.57
CA SER A 81 -28.06 -2.20 -12.54
C SER A 81 -27.27 -3.51 -12.57
N ASP A 82 -26.06 -3.52 -12.00
CA ASP A 82 -25.22 -4.70 -11.82
C ASP A 82 -24.67 -4.77 -10.38
N PRO A 83 -25.31 -5.56 -9.49
CA PRO A 83 -24.90 -5.67 -8.09
C PRO A 83 -23.50 -6.29 -7.91
N PHE A 84 -22.89 -6.84 -8.96
CA PHE A 84 -21.52 -7.34 -8.94
C PHE A 84 -20.56 -6.44 -9.74
N GLY A 85 -21.07 -5.42 -10.43
CA GLY A 85 -20.34 -4.51 -11.31
C GLY A 85 -19.68 -3.33 -10.61
N ALA A 86 -19.52 -3.38 -9.28
CA ALA A 86 -18.88 -2.31 -8.51
C ALA A 86 -17.47 -2.04 -9.03
N THR A 87 -17.28 -0.85 -9.61
CA THR A 87 -16.03 -0.43 -10.24
C THR A 87 -15.12 0.22 -9.22
N VAL A 88 -13.82 -0.05 -9.32
CA VAL A 88 -12.80 0.46 -8.41
C VAL A 88 -11.91 1.43 -9.16
N ARG A 89 -11.69 2.62 -8.59
CA ARG A 89 -10.85 3.66 -9.19
C ARG A 89 -9.94 4.29 -8.15
N LEU A 90 -8.68 4.52 -8.52
CA LEU A 90 -7.80 5.34 -7.69
C LEU A 90 -8.34 6.76 -7.64
N MET A 91 -8.43 7.32 -6.44
CA MET A 91 -8.67 8.75 -6.32
C MET A 91 -7.37 9.45 -6.68
N ALA A 92 -7.46 10.48 -7.53
CA ALA A 92 -6.35 11.41 -7.63
C ALA A 92 -6.15 11.97 -6.22
N SER A 93 -5.08 11.55 -5.55
CA SER A 93 -4.60 12.27 -4.37
C SER A 93 -4.61 13.72 -4.80
N SER A 94 -5.39 14.55 -4.13
CA SER A 94 -5.20 15.98 -4.25
C SER A 94 -3.81 16.20 -3.66
N SER A 95 -2.78 16.01 -4.49
CA SER A 95 -1.58 16.79 -4.41
C SER A 95 -2.13 18.18 -4.37
N ALA A 96 -2.19 18.75 -3.17
CA ALA A 96 -2.33 20.16 -2.98
C ALA A 96 -1.11 20.74 -3.72
N SER A 97 -1.29 20.93 -5.03
CA SER A 97 -0.55 21.90 -5.79
C SER A 97 -1.02 23.22 -5.21
N ASP A 98 -0.42 23.56 -4.07
CA ASP A 98 -0.37 24.89 -3.50
C ASP A 98 0.38 25.75 -4.51
N THR A 99 -0.30 26.04 -5.61
CA THR A 99 0.09 27.08 -6.56
C THR A 99 -0.39 28.36 -5.92
N ASP A 100 0.21 28.73 -4.79
CA ASP A 100 -0.10 30.00 -4.17
C ASP A 100 0.61 31.09 -4.99
N ILE A 101 -0.24 31.85 -5.65
CA ILE A 101 0.07 32.96 -6.52
C ILE A 101 0.64 34.08 -5.65
N ARG A 102 1.95 34.29 -5.69
CA ARG A 102 2.54 35.62 -5.41
C ARG A 102 2.67 36.32 -6.76
N ALA A 103 1.61 36.95 -7.27
CA ALA A 103 1.20 38.32 -6.96
C ALA A 103 2.30 39.34 -7.27
N ALA A 104 2.12 39.99 -8.43
CA ALA A 104 2.50 41.35 -8.85
C ALA A 104 3.94 41.84 -8.65
#